data_AF-A0A9E3MUM5-F1
#
_entry.id   AF-A0A9E3MUM5-F1
#
_cell.length_a   1.000
_cell.length_b   1.000
_cell.length_c   1.000
_cell.angle_alpha   90.00
_cell.angle_beta   90.00
_cell.angle_gamma   90.00
#
_symmetry.space_group_name_H-M   'P 1'
#
loop_
_entity.id
_entity.type
_entity.pdbx_description
1 polymer ?
#
loop_
_entity_poly.entity_id
_entity_poly.type
_entity_poly.pdbx_seq_one_letter_code
_entity_poly.pdbx_strand_id
1 'polypeptide(L)' 'MTKIWVNSGDSHVMEPADVWTERMSARLGARAPRSERGEKYEMLYIDGERIDRQLGDFMDAMRPPGAWDLNVRLK' A
#
# COMPACT_ATOMS: atom_id res chain seq x y z
N MET A 1 -31.59 -10.31 -9.87
CA MET A 1 -30.66 -10.90 -10.87
C MET A 1 -29.62 -11.72 -10.14
N THR A 2 -29.41 -12.96 -10.53
CA THR A 2 -28.33 -13.81 -9.99
C THR A 2 -26.99 -13.39 -10.63
N LYS A 3 -25.93 -13.23 -9.83
CA LYS A 3 -24.59 -12.90 -10.33
C LYS A 3 -23.89 -14.16 -10.88
N ILE A 4 -22.96 -13.98 -11.82
CA ILE A 4 -22.03 -15.03 -12.24
C ILE A 4 -20.89 -15.06 -11.23
N TRP A 5 -20.56 -16.25 -10.72
CA TRP A 5 -19.42 -16.44 -9.83
C TRP A 5 -18.12 -16.48 -10.63
N VAL A 6 -17.11 -15.80 -10.11
CA VAL A 6 -15.79 -15.70 -10.73
C VAL A 6 -14.71 -15.95 -9.69
N ASN A 7 -13.60 -16.52 -10.13
CA ASN A 7 -12.35 -16.55 -9.36
C ASN A 7 -11.40 -15.51 -9.98
N SER A 8 -10.73 -14.71 -9.16
CA SER A 8 -9.73 -13.76 -9.67
C SER A 8 -8.39 -14.45 -9.83
N GLY A 9 -7.74 -14.26 -10.98
CA GLY A 9 -6.38 -14.75 -11.24
C GLY A 9 -5.27 -13.86 -10.67
N ASP A 10 -5.61 -12.61 -10.30
CA ASP A 10 -4.66 -11.65 -9.76
C ASP A 10 -5.36 -10.62 -8.86
N SER A 11 -4.70 -10.22 -7.77
CA SER A 11 -5.14 -9.14 -6.90
C SER A 11 -4.02 -8.72 -5.94
N HIS A 12 -4.05 -7.47 -5.49
CA HIS A 12 -3.08 -6.94 -4.53
C HIS A 12 -3.73 -6.60 -3.19
N VAL A 13 -2.90 -6.54 -2.15
CA VAL A 13 -3.24 -6.05 -0.80
C VAL A 13 -2.25 -4.95 -0.45
N MET A 14 -2.72 -3.92 0.26
CA MET A 14 -1.83 -2.90 0.82
C MET A 14 -1.36 -3.34 2.20
N GLU A 15 -0.05 -3.30 2.41
CA GLU A 15 0.55 -3.65 3.69
C GLU A 15 0.22 -2.62 4.78
N PRO A 16 0.23 -3.01 6.07
CA PRO A 16 0.32 -2.07 7.18
C PRO A 16 1.55 -1.17 7.04
N ALA A 17 1.40 0.13 7.33
CA ALA A 17 2.46 1.12 7.13
C ALA A 17 3.73 0.86 7.98
N ASP A 18 3.57 0.12 9.07
CA ASP A 18 4.58 -0.19 10.07
C ASP A 18 5.10 -1.63 10.00
N VAL A 19 4.69 -2.40 8.98
CA VAL A 19 4.94 -3.85 8.89
C VAL A 19 6.42 -4.21 9.04
N TRP A 20 7.33 -3.40 8.51
CA TRP A 20 8.76 -3.63 8.63
C TRP A 20 9.36 -3.04 9.90
N THR A 21 8.88 -1.88 10.36
CA THR A 21 9.40 -1.23 11.57
C THR A 21 9.05 -2.01 12.83
N GLU A 22 7.92 -2.72 12.86
CA GLU A 22 7.54 -3.56 14.00
C GLU A 22 8.21 -4.94 13.98
N ARG A 23 8.49 -5.48 12.79
CA ARG A 23 8.88 -6.90 12.63
C ARG A 23 10.36 -7.11 12.33
N MET A 24 11.08 -6.08 11.90
CA MET A 24 12.51 -6.17 11.61
C MET A 24 13.37 -5.58 12.72
N SER A 25 14.64 -5.99 12.78
CA SER A 25 15.63 -5.29 13.61
C SER A 25 15.72 -3.81 13.22
N ALA A 26 16.00 -2.92 14.17
CA ALA A 26 16.11 -1.47 13.93
C ALA A 26 16.99 -1.12 12.70
N ARG A 27 18.14 -1.80 12.54
CA ARG A 27 19.06 -1.59 11.41
C ARG A 27 18.42 -1.89 10.05
N LEU A 28 17.57 -2.90 9.94
CA LEU A 28 16.91 -3.28 8.69
C LEU A 28 15.58 -2.55 8.50
N GLY A 29 14.81 -2.35 9.58
CA GLY A 29 13.56 -1.58 9.53
C GLY A 29 13.80 -0.15 9.05
N ALA A 30 14.92 0.48 9.43
CA ALA A 30 15.30 1.80 8.95
C ALA A 30 15.60 1.88 7.43
N ARG A 31 15.85 0.73 6.79
CA ARG A 31 16.15 0.61 5.35
C ARG A 31 14.97 0.04 4.55
N ALA A 32 13.94 -0.47 5.23
CA ALA A 32 12.79 -1.05 4.57
C ALA A 32 11.94 0.01 3.84
N PRO A 33 11.09 -0.40 2.89
CA PRO A 33 10.19 0.53 2.22
C PRO A 33 9.31 1.29 3.23
N ARG A 34 9.26 2.61 3.10
CA ARG A 34 8.32 3.47 3.81
C ARG A 34 7.91 4.62 2.91
N SER A 35 6.75 5.20 3.16
CA SER A 35 6.35 6.41 2.45
C SER A 35 5.89 7.51 3.39
N GLU A 36 6.08 8.74 2.94
CA GLU A 36 5.56 9.96 3.56
C GLU A 36 4.68 10.66 2.52
N ARG A 37 3.45 10.98 2.91
CA ARG A 37 2.50 11.65 2.01
C ARG A 37 2.49 13.15 2.29
N GLY A 38 2.93 13.93 1.30
CA GLY A 38 2.77 15.39 1.29
C GLY A 38 1.50 15.82 0.54
N GLU A 39 1.41 17.11 0.18
CA GLU A 39 0.26 17.65 -0.55
C GLU A 39 0.25 17.24 -2.03
N LYS A 40 1.40 17.37 -2.70
CA LYS A 40 1.54 17.11 -4.16
C LYS A 40 2.26 15.80 -4.48
N TYR A 41 3.06 15.28 -3.54
CA TYR A 41 3.89 14.11 -3.75
C TYR A 41 3.78 13.14 -2.58
N GLU A 42 3.91 11.86 -2.88
CA GLU A 42 4.26 10.82 -1.92
C GLU A 42 5.72 10.46 -2.15
N MET A 43 6.53 10.57 -1.11
CA MET A 43 7.95 10.25 -1.13
C MET A 43 8.13 8.82 -0.61
N LEU A 44 8.69 7.95 -1.43
CA LEU A 44 9.06 6.60 -1.05
C LEU A 44 10.54 6.56 -0.70
N TYR A 45 10.86 5.91 0.42
CA TYR A 45 12.23 5.67 0.85
C TYR A 45 12.48 4.17 0.86
N ILE A 46 13.49 3.73 0.13
CA ILE A 46 13.86 2.31 0.02
C ILE A 46 15.38 2.24 0.09
N ASP A 47 15.91 1.63 1.15
CA ASP A 47 17.33 1.41 1.32
C ASP A 47 18.22 2.66 1.16
N GLY A 48 17.78 3.80 1.70
CA GLY A 48 18.49 5.08 1.60
C GLY A 48 18.24 5.85 0.30
N GLU A 49 17.60 5.23 -0.69
CA GLU A 49 17.17 5.90 -1.92
C GLU A 49 15.79 6.54 -1.76
N ARG A 50 15.59 7.67 -2.43
CA ARG A 50 14.32 8.41 -2.44
C ARG A 50 13.71 8.44 -3.83
N ILE A 51 12.44 8.10 -3.92
CA ILE A 51 11.64 8.17 -5.15
C ILE A 51 10.40 9.01 -4.86
N ASP A 52 10.22 10.09 -5.63
CA ASP A 52 9.06 10.97 -5.50
C ASP A 52 8.00 10.58 -6.53
N ARG A 53 6.78 10.36 -6.07
CA ARG A 53 5.63 10.07 -6.92
C ARG A 53 4.60 11.17 -6.79
N GLN A 54 4.18 11.74 -7.92
CA GLN A 54 3.12 12.74 -7.91
C GLN A 54 1.80 12.11 -7.44
N LEU A 55 1.14 12.79 -6.51
CA LEU A 55 -0.20 12.43 -6.07
C LEU A 55 -1.24 12.91 -7.10
N GLY A 56 -2.30 12.14 -7.21
CA GLY A 56 -3.44 12.45 -8.05
C GLY A 56 -4.49 11.35 -7.97
N ASP A 57 -5.64 11.59 -8.59
CA ASP A 57 -6.82 10.75 -8.48
C ASP A 57 -6.55 9.27 -8.83
N PHE A 58 -5.66 9.02 -9.79
CA PHE A 58 -5.26 7.66 -10.16
C PHE A 58 -4.60 6.89 -9.00
N MET A 59 -3.73 7.56 -8.22
CA MET A 59 -3.03 6.92 -7.11
C MET A 59 -3.96 6.58 -5.96
N ASP A 60 -4.97 7.40 -5.73
CA ASP A 60 -5.96 7.18 -4.68
C ASP A 60 -7.04 6.17 -5.12
N ALA A 61 -7.36 6.11 -6.41
CA ALA A 61 -8.27 5.11 -6.96
C ALA A 61 -7.77 3.67 -6.80
N MET A 62 -6.44 3.46 -6.77
CA MET A 62 -5.84 2.15 -6.49
C MET A 62 -5.90 1.75 -5.00
N ARG A 63 -6.40 2.64 -4.14
CA ARG A 63 -6.42 2.52 -2.68
C ARG A 63 -7.85 2.58 -2.12
N PRO A 64 -8.80 1.75 -2.59
CA PRO A 64 -10.13 1.68 -1.99
C PRO A 64 -10.06 1.15 -0.55
N PRO A 65 -11.11 1.31 0.27
CA PRO A 65 -11.09 0.84 1.67
C PRO A 65 -10.71 -0.65 1.84
N GLY A 66 -11.19 -1.51 0.93
CA GLY A 66 -10.85 -2.95 0.90
C GLY A 66 -9.42 -3.28 0.46
N ALA A 67 -8.59 -2.28 0.16
CA ALA A 67 -7.16 -2.48 -0.06
C ALA A 67 -6.41 -2.77 1.26
N TRP A 68 -6.92 -2.26 2.39
CA TRP A 68 -6.38 -2.50 3.74
C TRP A 68 -7.34 -3.29 4.63
N ASP A 69 -8.63 -2.96 4.62
CA ASP A 69 -9.62 -3.63 5.48
C ASP A 69 -10.11 -4.93 4.82
N LEU A 70 -9.64 -6.06 5.33
CA LEU A 70 -10.01 -7.38 4.83
C LEU A 70 -11.50 -7.71 5.06
N ASN A 71 -12.14 -7.14 6.08
CA ASN A 71 -13.58 -7.32 6.29
C ASN A 71 -14.41 -6.56 5.25
N VAL A 72 -13.89 -5.44 4.74
CA VAL A 72 -14.50 -4.74 3.60
C VAL A 72 -14.18 -5.48 2.30
N ARG A 73 -12.96 -5.99 2.13
CA ARG A 73 -12.54 -6.74 0.93
C ARG A 73 -13.38 -7.98 0.63
N LEU A 74 -13.85 -8.66 1.67
CA LEU A 74 -14.59 -9.93 1.56
C LEU A 74 -16.11 -9.75 1.35
N LYS A 75 -16.62 -8.52 1.24
CA LYS A 75 -18.04 -8.19 1.04
C LYS A 75 -18.33 -7.82 -0.41
#